data_AF-A0A0G0XCU9-F1
#
_entry.id   AF-A0A0G0XCU9-F1
#
_cell.length_a   1.000
_cell.length_b   1.000
_cell.length_c   1.000
_cell.angle_alpha   90.00
_cell.angle_beta   90.00
_cell.angle_gamma   90.00
#
_symmetry.space_group_name_H-M   'P 1'
#
loop_
_entity.id
_entity.type
_entity.pdbx_description
1 polymer ?
#
loop_
_entity_poly.entity_id
_entity_poly.type
_entity_poly.pdbx_seq_one_letter_code
_entity_poly.pdbx_strand_id
1 'polypeptide(L)'
;MKKIGRGASYRAALTENLVKNLLVYKKIQTTRSKGKHIVEHVRKVLRKQVTIQPAPARRGDNAPQVTLEISDLTKEKRDAAHQHKTKSNTKNVASR
;
A
#
# COMPACT_ATOMS: atom_id res chain seq x y z
N MET A 1 12.71 5.66 7.17
CA MET A 1 11.30 6.06 7.38
C MET A 1 11.07 6.41 8.84
N LYS A 2 10.32 7.48 9.15
CA LYS A 2 10.01 7.87 10.53
C LYS A 2 9.14 6.79 11.18
N LYS A 3 9.55 6.27 12.34
CA LYS A 3 8.82 5.20 13.06
C LYS A 3 7.44 5.73 13.47
N ILE A 4 6.38 4.98 13.16
CA ILE A 4 5.01 5.33 13.60
C ILE A 4 4.79 4.88 15.05
N GLY A 5 4.20 5.71 15.91
CA GLY A 5 3.86 5.33 17.29
C GLY A 5 5.06 5.10 18.22
N ARG A 6 4.87 4.28 19.25
CA ARG A 6 5.78 4.09 20.39
C ARG A 6 6.88 3.04 20.13
N GLY A 7 6.72 1.84 20.68
CA GLY A 7 7.67 0.72 20.61
C GLY A 7 7.49 -0.21 19.41
N ALA A 8 8.39 -1.19 19.25
CA ALA A 8 8.38 -2.13 18.12
C ALA A 8 7.16 -3.08 18.14
N SER A 9 6.84 -3.67 19.29
CA SER A 9 5.66 -4.53 19.46
C SER A 9 4.36 -3.78 19.14
N TYR A 10 4.21 -2.57 19.67
CA TYR A 10 3.07 -1.70 19.37
C TYR A 10 2.93 -1.41 17.88
N ARG A 11 4.05 -1.17 17.18
CA ARG A 11 4.04 -0.96 15.73
C ARG A 11 3.58 -2.19 14.96
N ALA A 12 4.06 -3.37 15.33
CA ALA A 12 3.67 -4.62 14.68
C ALA A 12 2.16 -4.84 14.81
N ALA A 13 1.64 -4.78 16.04
CA ALA A 13 0.20 -4.94 16.31
C ALA A 13 -0.65 -3.87 15.61
N LEU A 14 -0.21 -2.60 15.61
CA LEU A 14 -0.91 -1.52 14.91
C LEU A 14 -0.99 -1.78 13.40
N THR A 15 0.12 -2.19 12.79
CA THR A 15 0.17 -2.49 11.36
C THR A 15 -0.73 -3.67 11.03
N GLU A 16 -0.67 -4.75 11.79
CA GLU A 16 -1.50 -5.93 11.61
C GLU A 16 -2.99 -5.60 11.68
N ASN A 17 -3.41 -4.86 12.71
CA ASN A 17 -4.80 -4.44 12.87
C ASN A 17 -5.29 -3.59 11.69
N LEU A 18 -4.49 -2.64 11.23
CA LEU A 18 -4.86 -1.76 10.11
C LEU A 18 -4.89 -2.50 8.77
N VAL A 19 -3.96 -3.44 8.55
CA VAL A 19 -3.96 -4.30 7.35
C VAL A 19 -5.18 -5.22 7.36
N LYS A 20 -5.51 -5.84 8.50
CA LYS A 20 -6.71 -6.68 8.65
C LYS A 20 -7.98 -5.89 8.33
N ASN A 21 -8.12 -4.69 8.90
CA ASN A 21 -9.26 -3.82 8.61
C ASN A 21 -9.32 -3.42 7.12
N LEU A 22 -8.19 -3.10 6.49
CA LEU A 22 -8.14 -2.79 5.07
C LEU A 22 -8.56 -3.99 4.20
N LEU A 23 -8.19 -5.21 4.58
CA LEU A 23 -8.59 -6.42 3.85
C LEU A 23 -10.09 -6.73 3.99
N VAL A 24 -10.66 -6.51 5.18
CA VAL A 24 -12.07 -6.74 5.48
C VAL A 24 -12.96 -5.69 4.83
N TYR A 25 -12.72 -4.41 5.11
CA TYR A 25 -13.59 -3.32 4.67
C TYR A 25 -13.26 -2.78 3.29
N LYS A 26 -12.14 -3.21 2.69
CA LYS A 26 -11.59 -2.78 1.39
C LYS A 26 -11.20 -1.30 1.32
N LYS A 27 -11.70 -0.46 2.21
CA LYS A 27 -11.47 0.98 2.29
C LYS A 27 -11.37 1.43 3.74
N ILE A 28 -10.31 2.15 4.09
CA ILE A 28 -10.13 2.74 5.43
C ILE A 28 -9.56 4.16 5.34
N GLN A 29 -9.92 5.03 6.29
CA GLN A 29 -9.34 6.36 6.43
C GLN A 29 -8.41 6.40 7.64
N THR A 30 -7.19 6.93 7.45
CA THR A 30 -6.17 6.99 8.52
C THR A 30 -5.25 8.19 8.33
N THR A 31 -4.38 8.46 9.30
CA THR A 31 -3.36 9.51 9.18
C THR A 31 -2.35 9.18 8.08
N ARG A 32 -1.89 10.19 7.34
CA ARG A 32 -0.95 10.05 6.21
C ARG A 32 0.31 9.24 6.54
N SER A 33 0.86 9.41 7.75
CA SER A 33 2.05 8.67 8.21
C SER A 33 1.80 7.16 8.32
N LYS A 34 0.71 6.76 8.97
CA LYS A 34 0.27 5.35 9.05
C LYS A 34 -0.09 4.81 7.67
N GLY A 35 -0.77 5.60 6.85
CA GLY A 35 -1.17 5.21 5.50
C GLY A 35 0.01 4.81 4.62
N LYS A 36 1.08 5.62 4.60
CA LYS A 36 2.32 5.30 3.85
C LYS A 36 2.94 3.98 4.31
N HIS A 37 2.93 3.71 5.62
CA HIS A 37 3.50 2.49 6.17
C HIS A 37 2.69 1.24 5.78
N ILE A 38 1.36 1.32 5.86
CA ILE A 38 0.46 0.24 5.44
C ILE A 38 0.62 -0.06 3.95
N VAL A 39 0.65 0.97 3.10
CA VAL A 39 0.81 0.81 1.65
C VAL A 39 2.09 0.04 1.33
N GLU A 40 3.20 0.39 1.99
CA GLU A 40 4.47 -0.31 1.79
C GLU A 40 4.37 -1.78 2.23
N HIS A 41 3.79 -2.04 3.41
CA HIS A 41 3.64 -3.40 3.93
C HIS A 41 2.76 -4.27 3.02
N VAL A 42 1.60 -3.75 2.59
CA VAL A 42 0.68 -4.48 1.71
C VAL A 42 1.29 -4.75 0.35
N ARG A 43 2.05 -3.80 -0.22
CA ARG A 43 2.74 -3.99 -1.50
C ARG A 43 3.87 -5.00 -1.41
N LYS A 44 4.70 -4.92 -0.36
CA LYS A 44 5.90 -5.78 -0.20
C LYS A 44 5.55 -7.20 0.24
N VAL A 45 4.69 -7.32 1.25
CA VAL A 45 4.38 -8.61 1.90
C VAL A 45 3.23 -9.32 1.21
N LEU A 46 2.09 -8.62 1.05
CA LEU A 46 0.88 -9.24 0.49
C LEU A 46 0.81 -9.20 -1.04
N ARG A 47 1.72 -8.47 -1.70
CA ARG A 47 1.76 -8.30 -3.17
C ARG A 47 0.40 -7.90 -3.76
N LYS A 48 -0.32 -7.03 -3.04
CA LYS A 48 -1.61 -6.46 -3.48
C LYS A 48 -1.45 -5.00 -3.85
N GLN A 49 -2.31 -4.55 -4.76
CA GLN A 49 -2.36 -3.14 -5.14
C GLN A 49 -3.19 -2.36 -4.12
N VAL A 50 -2.60 -1.29 -3.58
CA VAL A 50 -3.30 -0.33 -2.72
C VAL A 50 -3.15 1.06 -3.31
N THR A 51 -4.28 1.75 -3.40
CA THR A 51 -4.40 3.15 -3.78
C THR A 51 -4.46 4.00 -2.52
N ILE A 52 -3.76 5.13 -2.53
CA ILE A 52 -3.75 6.12 -1.44
C ILE A 52 -4.25 7.44 -2.00
N GLN A 53 -5.34 7.96 -1.42
CA GLN A 53 -5.93 9.23 -1.81
C GLN A 53 -5.89 10.22 -0.63
N PRO A 54 -5.63 11.51 -0.87
CA PRO A 54 -5.76 12.53 0.16
C PRO A 54 -7.17 12.57 0.72
N ALA A 55 -7.30 12.78 2.04
CA ALA A 55 -8.56 13.05 2.70
C ALA A 55 -8.45 14.38 3.46
N PRO A 56 -9.58 15.04 3.78
CA PRO A 56 -9.58 16.23 4.61
C PRO A 56 -8.81 16.01 5.92
N ALA A 57 -8.10 17.05 6.38
CA ALA A 57 -7.40 16.96 7.65
C ALA A 57 -8.38 16.71 8.80
N ARG A 58 -7.92 15.96 9.81
CA ARG A 58 -8.77 15.59 10.93
C ARG A 58 -9.18 16.83 11.73
N ARG A 59 -10.47 16.98 11.98
CA ARG A 59 -10.99 18.00 12.90
C ARG A 59 -10.44 17.74 14.30
N GLY A 60 -9.92 18.79 14.95
CA GLY A 60 -9.35 18.73 16.30
C GLY A 60 -7.85 18.97 16.31
N ASP A 61 -7.06 18.04 15.78
CA ASP A 61 -5.59 18.14 15.75
C ASP A 61 -5.00 18.48 14.37
N ASN A 62 -5.86 18.75 13.39
CA ASN A 62 -5.49 19.06 12.00
C ASN A 62 -4.54 18.02 11.37
N ALA A 63 -4.59 16.76 11.84
CA ALA A 63 -3.69 15.74 11.34
C ALA A 63 -4.03 15.40 9.88
N PRO A 64 -3.04 15.36 8.96
CA PRO A 64 -3.30 15.05 7.56
C PRO A 64 -3.77 13.60 7.43
N GLN A 65 -4.91 13.40 6.78
CA GLN A 65 -5.50 12.08 6.57
C GLN A 65 -5.40 11.62 5.11
N VAL A 66 -5.53 10.32 4.93
CA VAL A 66 -5.58 9.64 3.64
C VAL A 66 -6.58 8.51 3.70
N THR A 67 -7.22 8.27 2.57
CA THR A 67 -8.06 7.09 2.35
C THR A 67 -7.23 6.05 1.62
N LEU A 68 -7.22 4.83 2.15
CA LEU A 68 -6.61 3.66 1.55
C LEU A 68 -7.69 2.78 0.98
N GLU A 69 -7.48 2.31 -0.25
CA GLU A 69 -8.38 1.39 -0.92
C GLU A 69 -7.57 0.25 -1.53
N ILE A 70 -7.96 -1.00 -1.26
CA ILE A 70 -7.32 -2.19 -1.80
C ILE A 70 -8.17 -2.76 -2.92
N SER A 71 -7.57 -2.93 -4.09
CA SER A 71 -8.19 -3.64 -5.20
C SER A 71 -7.62 -5.05 -5.26
N ASP A 72 -8.51 -6.04 -5.39
CA ASP A 72 -8.07 -7.37 -5.74
C ASP A 72 -7.61 -7.33 -7.20
N LEU A 73 -6.31 -7.58 -7.42
CA LEU A 73 -5.81 -7.86 -8.76
C LEU A 73 -6.47 -9.15 -9.22
N THR A 74 -7.45 -9.06 -10.12
CA THR A 74 -7.89 -10.22 -10.90
C THR A 74 -6.66 -10.83 -11.57
N LYS A 75 -6.58 -12.17 -11.63
CA LYS A 75 -5.41 -12.92 -12.16
C LYS A 75 -4.88 -12.32 -13.47
N GLU A 76 -5.78 -11.86 -14.34
CA GLU A 76 -5.50 -11.26 -15.65
C GLU A 76 -4.52 -10.07 -15.61
N LYS A 77 -4.57 -9.20 -14.60
CA LYS A 77 -3.62 -8.07 -14.50
C LYS A 77 -2.23 -8.48 -14.01
N ARG A 78 -2.11 -9.61 -13.31
CA ARG A 78 -0.80 -10.15 -12.89
C ARG A 78 -0.03 -10.70 -14.09
N ASP A 79 -0.72 -11.36 -15.00
CA ASP A 79 -0.12 -11.92 -16.22
C ASP A 79 0.28 -10.81 -17.20
N ALA A 80 -0.52 -9.75 -17.33
CA ALA A 80 -0.18 -8.56 -18.13
C ALA A 80 1.07 -7.81 -17.60
N ALA A 81 1.24 -7.72 -16.28
CA ALA A 81 2.42 -7.10 -15.68
C ALA A 81 3.71 -7.93 -15.90
N HIS A 82 3.59 -9.26 -15.95
CA HIS A 82 4.73 -10.15 -16.23
C HIS A 82 5.16 -10.07 -17.70
N GLN A 83 4.20 -9.95 -18.63
CA GLN A 83 4.43 -9.80 -20.08
C GLN A 83 5.13 -8.49 -20.45
N HIS A 84 4.87 -7.38 -19.73
CA HIS A 84 5.53 -6.10 -20.02
C HIS A 84 7.01 -6.08 -19.60
N LYS A 85 7.38 -6.86 -18.57
CA LYS A 85 8.77 -6.96 -18.08
C LYS A 85 9.66 -7.84 -18.97
N THR A 86 9.09 -8.86 -19.62
CA THR A 86 9.81 -9.70 -20.58
C THR A 86 10.07 -8.95 -21.89
N LYS A 87 9.10 -8.22 -22.43
CA LYS A 87 9.25 -7.44 -23.67
C LYS A 87 10.25 -6.28 -23.58
N SER A 88 10.42 -5.66 -22.40
CA SER A 88 11.41 -4.61 -22.21
C SER A 88 12.84 -5.14 -22.11
N ASN A 89 13.02 -6.42 -21.76
CA ASN A 89 14.35 -7.03 -21.63
C ASN A 89 14.89 -7.54 -22.98
N THR A 90 14.03 -7.98 -23.90
CA THR A 90 14.45 -8.45 -25.25
C THR A 90 14.91 -7.32 -26.16
N LYS A 91 14.41 -6.09 -25.99
CA LYS A 91 14.87 -4.92 -26.78
C LYS A 91 16.31 -4.49 -26.46
N ASN A 92 16.84 -4.85 -25.30
CA ASN A 92 18.20 -4.47 -24.89
C ASN A 92 19.28 -5.50 -25.24
N VAL A 93 18.88 -6.68 -25.74
CA VAL A 93 19.82 -7.74 -26.16
C VAL A 93 20.07 -7.68 -27.67
N ALA A 94 19.17 -7.08 -28.46
CA ALA A 94 19.28 -7.00 -29.91
C ALA A 94 20.12 -5.79 -30.43
N SER A 95 20.79 -5.06 -29.55
CA SER A 95 21.57 -3.85 -29.88
C SER A 95 23.02 -3.91 -29.40
N ARG A 96 23.62 -5.11 -29.30
CA ARG A 96 25.06 -5.33 -29.10
C ARG A 96 25.67 -6.02 -30.30
#